data_AF-A0A816FMW7-F1
#
_entry.id   AF-A0A816FMW7-F1
#
_cell.length_a   1.000
_cell.length_b   1.000
_cell.length_c   1.000
_cell.angle_alpha   90.00
_cell.angle_beta   90.00
_cell.angle_gamma   90.00
#
_symmetry.space_group_name_H-M   'P 1'
#
loop_
_entity.id
_entity.type
_entity.pdbx_description
1 polymer ?
#
loop_
_entity_poly.entity_id
_entity_poly.type
_entity_poly.pdbx_seq_one_letter_code
_entity_poly.pdbx_strand_id
1 'polypeptide(L)'
;YDPEPTEEVTEAKLNFVDEIKQTGIISDSDLFYVIERLKQLQTNEKDNDGSLHHCLQEQEKNRLISTIITYHLSASDEIKGVLCLDCGGVRGYMPIKVLMHAIETKFPYINDREGKNRVKAQKQFTSKFDYFVGTSTGGLIAFCVAVNYDLFFLKDIYVDFRTYF
;
A
#
# COMPACT_ATOMS: atom_id res chain seq x y z
N TYR A 1 -37.57 -16.36 -14.53
CA TYR A 1 -36.72 -16.55 -15.72
C TYR A 1 -35.39 -15.92 -15.36
N ASP A 2 -34.57 -16.67 -14.64
CA ASP A 2 -33.15 -16.32 -14.55
C ASP A 2 -32.53 -16.75 -15.87
N PRO A 3 -31.82 -15.86 -16.59
CA PRO A 3 -31.09 -16.27 -17.77
C PRO A 3 -29.99 -17.24 -17.34
N GLU A 4 -29.99 -18.44 -17.91
CA GLU A 4 -28.88 -19.38 -17.73
C GLU A 4 -27.57 -18.71 -18.16
N PRO A 5 -26.48 -18.89 -17.39
CA PRO A 5 -25.18 -18.33 -17.74
C PRO A 5 -24.73 -18.95 -19.07
N THR A 6 -24.63 -18.12 -20.10
CA THR A 6 -24.19 -18.50 -21.45
C THR A 6 -22.78 -19.09 -21.40
N GLU A 7 -22.57 -20.20 -22.12
CA GLU A 7 -21.34 -21.02 -22.13
C GLU A 7 -20.03 -20.20 -22.33
N GLU A 8 -20.10 -19.05 -23.01
CA GLU A 8 -18.98 -18.11 -23.18
C GLU A 8 -18.41 -17.56 -21.86
N VAL A 9 -19.26 -17.32 -20.85
CA VAL A 9 -18.81 -16.77 -19.55
C VAL A 9 -18.05 -17.82 -18.75
N THR A 10 -18.40 -19.10 -18.91
CA THR A 10 -17.72 -20.23 -18.28
C THR A 10 -16.37 -20.53 -18.93
N GLU A 11 -16.27 -20.49 -20.26
CA GLU A 11 -14.98 -20.66 -20.96
C GLU A 11 -14.02 -19.50 -20.69
N ALA A 12 -14.51 -18.25 -20.66
CA ALA A 12 -13.69 -17.09 -20.32
C ALA A 12 -13.14 -17.16 -18.88
N LYS A 13 -13.97 -17.63 -17.92
CA LYS A 13 -13.52 -17.88 -16.55
C LYS A 13 -12.49 -18.99 -16.47
N LEU A 14 -12.65 -20.08 -17.23
CA LEU A 14 -11.72 -21.22 -17.26
C LEU A 14 -10.34 -20.80 -17.78
N ASN A 15 -10.32 -20.08 -18.91
CA ASN A 15 -9.10 -19.57 -19.53
C ASN A 15 -8.34 -18.61 -18.60
N PHE A 16 -9.07 -17.79 -17.83
CA PHE A 16 -8.48 -16.87 -16.86
C PHE A 16 -7.84 -17.60 -15.66
N VAL A 17 -8.43 -18.70 -15.18
CA VAL A 17 -7.79 -19.54 -14.14
C VAL A 17 -6.49 -20.13 -14.64
N ASP A 18 -6.48 -20.57 -15.89
CA ASP A 18 -5.31 -21.18 -16.52
C ASP A 18 -4.19 -20.17 -16.75
N GLU A 19 -4.53 -18.90 -16.98
CA GLU A 19 -3.59 -17.77 -16.94
C GLU A 19 -3.05 -17.50 -15.53
N ILE A 20 -3.91 -17.39 -14.51
CA ILE A 20 -3.48 -17.23 -13.10
C ILE A 20 -2.58 -18.40 -12.65
N LYS A 21 -2.86 -19.62 -13.13
CA LYS A 21 -1.98 -20.78 -12.90
C LYS A 21 -0.55 -20.49 -13.39
N GLN A 22 -0.35 -19.78 -14.49
CA GLN A 22 0.99 -19.54 -15.04
C GLN A 22 1.66 -18.27 -14.51
N THR A 23 0.91 -17.23 -14.16
CA THR A 23 1.47 -15.89 -13.88
C THR A 23 1.37 -15.43 -12.41
N GLY A 24 0.56 -16.07 -11.57
CA GLY A 24 0.28 -15.63 -10.20
C GLY A 24 -0.84 -14.59 -10.11
N ILE A 25 -1.24 -14.22 -8.88
CA ILE A 25 -2.25 -13.18 -8.60
C ILE A 25 -1.61 -11.80 -8.79
N ILE A 26 -2.18 -10.97 -9.67
CA ILE A 26 -1.65 -9.63 -10.00
C ILE A 26 -2.60 -8.53 -9.46
N SER A 27 -3.86 -8.87 -9.20
CA SER A 27 -4.87 -7.93 -8.71
C SER A 27 -5.80 -8.54 -7.65
N ASP A 28 -6.50 -7.69 -6.90
CA ASP A 28 -7.55 -8.10 -5.95
C ASP A 28 -8.68 -8.90 -6.62
N SER A 29 -8.93 -8.70 -7.92
CA SER A 29 -9.93 -9.46 -8.68
C SER A 29 -9.49 -10.91 -8.89
N ASP A 30 -8.20 -11.14 -9.12
CA ASP A 30 -7.62 -12.47 -9.26
C ASP A 30 -7.65 -13.21 -7.92
N LEU A 31 -7.39 -12.48 -6.82
CA LEU A 31 -7.47 -13.01 -5.46
C LEU A 31 -8.89 -13.50 -5.13
N PHE A 32 -9.91 -12.71 -5.48
CA PHE A 32 -11.30 -13.10 -5.30
C PHE A 32 -11.61 -14.42 -6.01
N TYR A 33 -11.16 -14.56 -7.25
CA TYR A 33 -11.37 -15.78 -8.03
C TYR A 33 -10.68 -17.00 -7.42
N VAL A 34 -9.43 -16.85 -6.98
CA VAL A 34 -8.65 -17.90 -6.31
C VAL A 34 -9.33 -18.36 -5.00
N ILE A 35 -9.86 -17.42 -4.22
CA ILE A 35 -10.61 -17.72 -2.99
C ILE A 35 -11.90 -18.49 -3.29
N GLU A 36 -12.67 -18.07 -4.29
CA GLU A 36 -13.90 -18.78 -4.69
C GLU A 36 -13.60 -20.19 -5.19
N ARG A 37 -12.52 -20.37 -5.95
CA ARG A 37 -12.07 -21.70 -6.38
C ARG A 37 -11.67 -22.59 -5.20
N LEU A 38 -10.97 -22.03 -4.21
CA LEU A 38 -10.61 -22.76 -3.00
C LEU A 38 -11.86 -23.21 -2.21
N LYS A 39 -12.87 -22.35 -2.09
CA LYS A 39 -14.15 -22.71 -1.44
C LYS A 39 -14.86 -23.87 -2.15
N GLN A 40 -14.89 -23.85 -3.49
CA GLN A 40 -15.47 -24.94 -4.29
C GLN A 40 -14.78 -26.28 -4.05
N LEU A 41 -13.45 -26.28 -3.94
CA LEU A 41 -12.67 -27.49 -3.65
C LEU A 41 -12.94 -28.03 -2.23
N GLN A 42 -13.12 -27.14 -1.24
CA GLN A 42 -13.47 -27.53 0.14
C GLN A 42 -14.89 -28.12 0.25
N THR A 43 -15.83 -27.67 -0.56
CA THR A 43 -17.19 -28.24 -0.59
C THR A 43 -17.23 -29.63 -1.23
N ASN A 44 -16.38 -29.89 -2.23
CA ASN A 44 -16.34 -31.15 -2.96
C ASN A 44 -15.64 -32.30 -2.22
N GLU A 45 -14.86 -32.01 -1.16
CA GLU A 45 -14.23 -33.02 -0.29
C GLU A 45 -15.25 -33.90 0.46
N LYS A 46 -16.49 -33.43 0.65
CA LYS A 46 -17.49 -34.16 1.43
C LYS A 46 -18.13 -35.35 0.69
N ASP A 47 -17.94 -35.45 -0.63
CA ASP A 47 -18.71 -36.36 -1.48
C ASP A 47 -17.87 -37.41 -2.25
N ASN A 48 -16.54 -37.47 -2.11
CA ASN A 48 -15.68 -38.29 -2.98
C ASN A 48 -14.70 -39.22 -2.25
N ASP A 49 -14.90 -40.53 -2.41
CA ASP A 49 -14.12 -41.63 -1.80
C ASP A 49 -12.96 -42.14 -2.72
N GLY A 50 -12.54 -41.33 -3.69
CA GLY A 50 -11.55 -41.69 -4.72
C GLY A 50 -10.13 -41.21 -4.42
N SER A 51 -9.24 -42.14 -4.03
CA SER A 51 -7.84 -41.89 -3.62
C SER A 51 -7.01 -41.01 -4.58
N LEU A 52 -7.12 -41.19 -5.90
CA LEU A 52 -6.33 -40.43 -6.88
C LEU A 52 -6.88 -39.00 -7.08
N HIS A 53 -8.21 -38.86 -7.07
CA HIS A 53 -8.88 -37.57 -7.25
C HIS A 53 -8.66 -36.67 -6.03
N HIS A 54 -8.67 -37.25 -4.84
CA HIS A 54 -8.34 -36.57 -3.59
C HIS A 54 -6.90 -36.03 -3.60
N CYS A 55 -5.94 -36.79 -4.11
CA CYS A 55 -4.53 -36.35 -4.21
C CYS A 55 -4.38 -35.11 -5.12
N LEU A 56 -5.03 -35.11 -6.29
CA LEU A 56 -4.98 -33.98 -7.23
C LEU A 56 -5.68 -32.73 -6.68
N GLN A 57 -6.82 -32.89 -6.01
CA GLN A 57 -7.53 -31.78 -5.36
C GLN A 57 -6.72 -31.17 -4.23
N GLU A 58 -6.07 -32.01 -3.40
CA GLU A 58 -5.21 -31.53 -2.31
C GLU A 58 -3.97 -30.80 -2.85
N GLN A 59 -3.42 -31.24 -3.98
CA GLN A 59 -2.32 -30.53 -4.65
C GLN A 59 -2.76 -29.16 -5.21
N GLU A 60 -3.94 -29.07 -5.82
CA GLU A 60 -4.52 -27.80 -6.31
C GLU A 60 -4.78 -26.83 -5.14
N LYS A 61 -5.36 -27.31 -4.04
CA LYS A 61 -5.62 -26.53 -2.83
C LYS A 61 -4.35 -25.98 -2.20
N ASN A 62 -3.32 -26.80 -2.02
CA ASN A 62 -2.03 -26.36 -1.48
C ASN A 62 -1.38 -25.29 -2.37
N ARG A 63 -1.52 -25.42 -3.69
CA ARG A 63 -1.05 -24.40 -4.64
C ARG A 63 -1.82 -23.08 -4.50
N LEU A 64 -3.15 -23.11 -4.46
CA LEU A 64 -3.97 -21.90 -4.32
C LEU A 64 -3.68 -21.18 -2.98
N ILE A 65 -3.52 -21.95 -1.90
CA ILE A 65 -3.09 -21.40 -0.59
C ILE A 65 -1.72 -20.72 -0.72
N SER A 66 -0.76 -21.37 -1.38
CA SER A 66 0.55 -20.76 -1.62
C SER A 66 0.44 -19.45 -2.41
N THR A 67 -0.41 -19.39 -3.44
CA THR A 67 -0.59 -18.17 -4.25
C THR A 67 -1.21 -17.03 -3.44
N ILE A 68 -2.20 -17.33 -2.59
CA ILE A 68 -2.80 -16.35 -1.66
C ILE A 68 -1.73 -15.81 -0.70
N ILE A 69 -0.91 -16.69 -0.12
CA ILE A 69 0.17 -16.30 0.79
C ILE A 69 1.18 -15.40 0.07
N THR A 70 1.62 -15.78 -1.13
CA THR A 70 2.56 -14.97 -1.92
C THR A 70 1.98 -13.59 -2.23
N TYR A 71 0.71 -13.51 -2.65
CA TYR A 71 0.05 -12.24 -2.89
C TYR A 71 0.04 -11.34 -1.65
N HIS A 72 -0.36 -11.88 -0.49
CA HIS A 72 -0.38 -11.11 0.74
C HIS A 72 1.00 -10.66 1.21
N LEU A 73 2.03 -11.50 1.03
CA LEU A 73 3.40 -11.12 1.34
C LEU A 73 3.88 -9.98 0.41
N SER A 74 3.61 -10.09 -0.89
CA SER A 74 3.95 -9.04 -1.86
C SER A 74 3.18 -7.74 -1.64
N ALA A 75 1.88 -7.80 -1.34
CA ALA A 75 1.06 -6.63 -1.03
C ALA A 75 1.45 -5.99 0.32
N SER A 76 1.87 -6.79 1.29
CA SER A 76 2.39 -6.28 2.56
C SER A 76 3.71 -5.52 2.41
N ASP A 77 4.48 -5.81 1.36
CA ASP A 77 5.69 -5.07 1.00
C ASP A 77 5.40 -3.75 0.24
N GLU A 78 4.16 -3.51 -0.21
CA GLU A 78 3.81 -2.32 -1.00
C GLU A 78 3.56 -1.05 -0.15
N ILE A 79 3.07 -1.18 1.09
CA ILE A 79 2.87 -0.02 1.97
C ILE A 79 4.10 0.20 2.86
N LYS A 80 4.96 1.12 2.44
CA LYS A 80 6.18 1.54 3.16
C LYS A 80 5.86 2.39 4.38
N GLY A 81 4.81 3.21 4.34
CA GLY A 81 4.40 3.96 5.52
C GLY A 81 3.33 5.03 5.30
N VAL A 82 2.67 5.40 6.41
CA VAL A 82 1.69 6.49 6.47
C VAL A 82 2.21 7.56 7.42
N LEU A 83 2.29 8.82 6.95
CA LEU A 83 2.60 9.97 7.79
C LEU A 83 1.31 10.70 8.16
N CYS A 84 0.91 10.64 9.43
CA CYS A 84 -0.25 11.35 9.97
C CYS A 84 0.16 12.61 10.73
N LEU A 85 -0.45 13.75 10.40
CA LEU A 85 -0.19 15.04 11.02
C LEU A 85 -1.47 15.64 11.61
N ASP A 86 -1.45 15.86 12.92
CA ASP A 86 -2.59 16.42 13.66
C ASP A 86 -2.84 17.90 13.34
N CYS A 87 -4.09 18.32 13.60
CA CYS A 87 -4.48 19.73 13.51
C CYS A 87 -3.86 20.57 14.65
N GLY A 88 -3.65 21.87 14.44
CA GLY A 88 -3.00 22.70 15.47
C GLY A 88 -3.06 24.21 15.31
N GLY A 89 -3.61 24.76 14.22
CA GLY A 89 -3.54 26.19 13.95
C GLY A 89 -2.08 26.66 13.89
N VAL A 90 -1.75 27.74 14.56
CA VAL A 90 -0.35 28.23 14.69
C VAL A 90 0.60 27.20 15.33
N ARG A 91 0.09 26.24 16.09
CA ARG A 91 0.91 25.15 16.68
C ARG A 91 1.35 24.10 15.66
N GLY A 92 0.92 24.20 14.40
CA GLY A 92 1.45 23.39 13.30
C GLY A 92 2.97 23.55 13.10
N TYR A 93 3.57 24.60 13.67
CA TYR A 93 5.02 24.72 13.79
C TYR A 93 5.69 23.51 14.50
N MET A 94 5.00 22.89 15.47
CA MET A 94 5.56 21.78 16.24
C MET A 94 5.80 20.52 15.39
N PRO A 95 4.82 19.97 14.65
CA PRO A 95 5.09 18.84 13.76
C PRO A 95 6.13 19.15 12.68
N ILE A 96 6.20 20.40 12.19
CA ILE A 96 7.28 20.82 11.27
C ILE A 96 8.65 20.64 11.94
N LYS A 97 8.83 21.13 13.17
CA LYS A 97 10.07 20.95 13.93
C LYS A 97 10.43 19.50 14.20
N VAL A 98 9.44 18.67 14.54
CA VAL A 98 9.63 17.23 14.74
C VAL A 98 10.11 16.56 13.46
N LEU A 99 9.50 16.86 12.32
CA LEU A 99 9.91 16.33 11.02
C LEU A 99 11.33 16.76 10.65
N MET A 100 11.65 18.04 10.83
CA MET A 100 13.01 18.56 10.60
C MET A 100 14.04 17.82 11.47
N HIS A 101 13.76 17.67 12.76
CA HIS A 101 14.65 16.97 13.68
C HIS A 101 14.81 15.48 13.31
N ALA A 102 13.74 14.82 12.87
CA ALA A 102 13.79 13.44 12.41
C ALA A 102 14.65 13.29 11.14
N ILE A 103 14.55 14.25 10.22
CA ILE A 103 15.38 14.32 9.01
C ILE A 103 16.85 14.52 9.39
N GLU A 104 17.15 15.52 10.23
CA GLU A 104 18.50 15.83 10.74
C GLU A 104 19.15 14.65 11.44
N THR A 105 18.41 13.95 12.29
CA THR A 105 18.89 12.78 13.03
C THR A 105 19.19 11.61 12.09
N LYS A 106 18.35 11.41 11.06
CA LYS A 106 18.49 10.28 10.13
C LYS A 106 19.56 10.50 9.06
N PHE A 107 19.86 11.75 8.74
CA PHE A 107 20.75 12.11 7.63
C PHE A 107 21.80 13.14 8.06
N PRO A 108 22.74 12.86 8.96
CA PRO A 108 23.61 13.90 9.57
C PRO A 108 24.42 14.77 8.59
N TYR A 109 24.57 14.38 7.32
CA TYR A 109 25.22 15.15 6.26
C TYR A 109 24.49 16.44 5.83
N ILE A 110 23.28 16.71 6.34
CA ILE A 110 22.52 17.94 6.04
C ILE A 110 23.09 19.21 6.68
N ASN A 111 23.99 19.06 7.64
CA ASN A 111 24.66 20.18 8.31
C ASN A 111 25.78 20.79 7.45
N ASP A 112 25.76 20.60 6.13
CA ASP A 112 26.64 21.34 5.24
C ASP A 112 26.30 22.84 5.31
N ARG A 113 27.30 23.71 5.21
CA ARG A 113 27.12 25.16 5.34
C ARG A 113 26.25 25.76 4.22
N GLU A 114 26.02 25.01 3.14
CA GLU A 114 25.33 25.46 1.94
C GLU A 114 23.84 25.08 1.90
N GLY A 115 23.36 24.19 2.78
CA GLY A 115 21.96 23.78 2.84
C GLY A 115 21.46 22.97 1.63
N LYS A 116 22.31 22.72 0.62
CA LYS A 116 21.96 22.01 -0.61
C LYS A 116 21.55 20.56 -0.35
N ASN A 117 22.09 19.95 0.71
CA ASN A 117 21.77 18.59 1.09
C ASN A 117 20.39 18.44 1.76
N ARG A 118 19.72 19.53 2.16
CA ARG A 118 18.42 19.52 2.85
C ARG A 118 17.30 18.98 2.01
N VAL A 119 17.18 19.46 0.78
CA VAL A 119 16.16 19.00 -0.17
C VAL A 119 16.35 17.51 -0.48
N LYS A 120 17.59 17.05 -0.60
CA LYS A 120 17.91 15.64 -0.85
C LYS A 120 17.56 14.75 0.34
N ALA A 121 17.93 15.16 1.55
CA ALA A 121 17.63 14.42 2.77
C ALA A 121 16.11 14.37 3.03
N GLN A 122 15.40 15.48 2.84
CA GLN A 122 13.94 15.51 2.92
C GLN A 122 13.32 14.56 1.89
N LYS A 123 13.76 14.59 0.63
CA LYS A 123 13.27 13.68 -0.42
C LYS A 123 13.48 12.21 -0.04
N GLN A 124 14.62 11.85 0.54
CA GLN A 124 14.90 10.49 1.03
C GLN A 124 14.12 10.13 2.30
N PHE A 125 13.69 11.12 3.07
CA PHE A 125 12.82 10.92 4.21
C PHE A 125 11.39 10.65 3.76
N THR A 126 10.86 11.50 2.89
CA THR A 126 9.48 11.43 2.39
C THR A 126 9.24 10.23 1.50
N SER A 127 10.25 9.73 0.77
CA SER A 127 10.15 8.51 -0.04
C SER A 127 9.88 7.22 0.76
N LYS A 128 9.81 7.29 2.10
CA LYS A 128 9.44 6.18 2.97
C LYS A 128 7.95 6.11 3.27
N PHE A 129 7.18 7.12 2.86
CA PHE A 129 5.75 7.21 3.10
C PHE A 129 5.04 7.24 1.75
N ASP A 130 4.03 6.40 1.62
CA ASP A 130 3.17 6.36 0.43
C ASP A 130 1.95 7.27 0.63
N TYR A 131 1.54 7.46 1.88
CA TYR A 131 0.38 8.27 2.24
C TYR A 131 0.75 9.37 3.23
N PHE A 132 0.21 10.56 2.96
CA PHE A 132 0.32 11.74 3.81
C PHE A 132 -1.10 12.16 4.20
N VAL A 133 -1.38 12.13 5.50
CA VAL A 133 -2.72 12.39 6.03
C VAL A 133 -2.63 13.51 7.05
N GLY A 134 -3.59 14.43 7.02
CA GLY A 134 -3.71 15.45 8.04
C GLY A 134 -4.98 16.28 7.90
N THR A 135 -5.35 16.95 8.98
CA THR A 135 -6.58 17.76 9.06
C THR A 135 -6.25 19.21 9.38
N SER A 136 -6.94 20.15 8.73
CA SER A 136 -6.70 21.60 8.89
C SER A 136 -5.22 21.95 8.62
N THR A 137 -4.52 22.55 9.58
CA THR A 137 -3.08 22.83 9.51
C THR A 137 -2.24 21.59 9.22
N GLY A 138 -2.59 20.44 9.82
CA GLY A 138 -1.89 19.18 9.56
C GLY A 138 -2.05 18.73 8.12
N GLY A 139 -3.20 18.99 7.50
CA GLY A 139 -3.46 18.71 6.09
C GLY A 139 -2.65 19.59 5.15
N LEU A 140 -2.51 20.89 5.46
CA LEU A 140 -1.64 21.79 4.71
C LEU A 140 -0.18 21.34 4.79
N ILE A 141 0.31 21.01 5.99
CA ILE A 141 1.68 20.52 6.17
C ILE A 141 1.87 19.18 5.46
N ALA A 142 0.91 18.25 5.57
CA ALA A 142 0.94 16.96 4.89
C ALA A 142 1.05 17.14 3.37
N PHE A 143 0.25 18.05 2.79
CA PHE A 143 0.34 18.42 1.38
C PHE A 143 1.71 18.98 1.01
N CYS A 144 2.24 19.94 1.78
CA CYS A 144 3.57 20.51 1.55
C CYS A 144 4.65 19.42 1.56
N VAL A 145 4.61 18.50 2.52
CA VAL A 145 5.58 17.41 2.62
C VAL A 145 5.44 16.43 1.43
N ALA A 146 4.21 16.11 1.02
CA ALA A 146 3.94 15.21 -0.09
C ALA A 146 4.49 15.73 -1.42
N VAL A 147 4.36 17.04 -1.69
CA VAL A 147 4.97 17.69 -2.88
C VAL A 147 6.45 18.02 -2.69
N ASN A 148 7.03 17.57 -1.57
CA ASN A 148 8.42 17.79 -1.18
C ASN A 148 8.81 19.28 -1.11
N TYR A 149 7.90 20.12 -0.64
CA TYR A 149 8.11 21.52 -0.34
C TYR A 149 9.12 21.70 0.80
N ASP A 150 9.98 22.69 0.74
CA ASP A 150 11.06 22.88 1.72
C ASP A 150 10.49 23.14 3.14
N LEU A 151 10.70 22.17 4.04
CA LEU A 151 10.28 22.27 5.44
C LEU A 151 10.94 23.43 6.19
N PHE A 152 12.16 23.83 5.81
CA PHE A 152 12.85 24.95 6.45
C PHE A 152 12.16 26.27 6.11
N PHE A 153 11.74 26.43 4.85
CA PHE A 153 10.96 27.58 4.42
C PHE A 153 9.54 27.56 5.01
N LEU A 154 8.89 26.39 5.05
CA LEU A 154 7.58 26.23 5.69
C LEU A 154 7.63 26.62 7.16
N LYS A 155 8.68 26.21 7.88
CA LYS A 155 8.93 26.64 9.26
C LYS A 155 8.99 28.17 9.36
N ASP A 156 9.68 28.85 8.45
CA ASP A 156 9.81 30.31 8.49
C ASP A 156 8.46 31.03 8.23
N ILE A 157 7.61 30.50 7.34
CA ILE A 157 6.23 31.00 7.17
C ILE A 157 5.43 30.92 8.49
N TYR A 158 5.56 29.82 9.23
CA TYR A 158 4.84 29.64 10.51
C TYR A 158 5.43 30.49 11.65
N VAL A 159 6.72 30.81 11.60
CA VAL A 159 7.33 31.75 12.57
C VAL A 159 6.80 33.16 12.33
N ASP A 160 6.67 33.57 11.07
CA ASP A 160 6.12 34.87 10.69
C ASP A 160 4.62 34.82 10.40
N PHE A 161 3.87 34.04 11.18
CA PHE A 161 2.46 33.76 10.90
C PHE A 161 1.60 35.03 10.74
N ARG A 162 1.96 36.14 11.41
CA ARG A 162 1.24 37.43 11.35
C ARG A 162 1.24 38.07 9.96
N THR A 163 2.23 37.73 9.13
CA THR A 163 2.35 38.26 7.77
C THR A 163 1.52 37.44 6.79
N TYR A 164 1.26 36.17 7.09
CA TYR A 164 0.68 35.20 6.15
C TYR A 164 -0.73 34.72 6.54
N PHE A 165 -1.16 34.91 7.79
CA PHE A 165 -2.43 34.48 8.35
C PHE A 165 -3.03 35.56 9.27
#